data_AF-A0A8C4SIN3-F1
#
_entry.id   AF-A0A8C4SIN3-F1
#
_cell.length_a   1.000
_cell.length_b   1.000
_cell.length_c   1.000
_cell.angle_alpha   90.00
_cell.angle_beta   90.00
_cell.angle_gamma   90.00
#
_symmetry.space_group_name_H-M   'P 1'
#
loop_
_entity.id
_entity.type
_entity.pdbx_description
1 polymer ?
#
loop_
_entity_poly.entity_id
_entity_poly.type
_entity_poly.pdbx_seq_one_letter_code
_entity_poly.pdbx_strand_id
1 'polypeptide(L)'
;MPSRLVVHLLPVLLTTLHLLQANGESPRKKLQRSHRIILMEMESHDDAWPFLEPVNPRLVLGYRKIVKNPMDFLTMREKLLRGGYCSCDEFAADAQLVFDNCQLFNEDTSAVGMAGHSMRKFFESRWLDG
;
A
#
# COMPACT_ATOMS: atom_id res chain seq x y z
N MET A 1 2.79 -50.76 -19.85
CA MET A 1 1.66 -50.75 -18.90
C MET A 1 2.21 -50.32 -17.54
N PRO A 2 2.12 -49.03 -17.14
CA PRO A 2 2.63 -48.61 -15.84
C PRO A 2 1.73 -49.17 -14.72
N SER A 3 2.39 -49.64 -13.66
CA SER A 3 1.79 -50.30 -12.52
C SER A 3 0.78 -49.40 -11.78
N ARG A 4 -0.34 -50.00 -11.38
CA ARG A 4 -1.46 -49.36 -10.66
C ARG A 4 -1.10 -48.73 -9.31
N LEU A 5 0.17 -48.81 -8.86
CA LEU A 5 0.64 -48.18 -7.63
C LEU A 5 0.94 -46.69 -7.75
N VAL A 6 1.23 -46.17 -8.95
CA VAL A 6 1.63 -44.75 -9.11
C VAL A 6 0.42 -43.79 -8.97
N VAL A 7 -0.79 -44.26 -9.32
CA VAL A 7 -2.00 -43.42 -9.36
C VAL A 7 -2.53 -43.07 -7.95
N HIS A 8 -2.21 -43.86 -6.92
CA HIS A 8 -2.69 -43.63 -5.56
C HIS A 8 -1.73 -42.78 -4.68
N LEU A 9 -0.48 -42.56 -5.11
CA LEU A 9 0.48 -41.72 -4.39
C LEU A 9 0.41 -40.24 -4.82
N LEU A 10 -0.05 -39.97 -6.04
CA LEU A 10 -0.23 -38.61 -6.58
C LEU A 10 -1.19 -37.73 -5.74
N PRO A 11 -2.37 -38.22 -5.28
CA PRO A 11 -3.26 -37.41 -4.45
C PRO A 11 -2.65 -37.11 -3.07
N VAL A 12 -1.93 -38.06 -2.48
CA VAL A 12 -1.29 -37.88 -1.17
C VAL A 12 -0.16 -36.86 -1.26
N LEU A 13 0.66 -36.90 -2.33
CA LEU A 13 1.69 -35.91 -2.64
C LEU A 13 1.11 -34.52 -2.95
N LEU A 14 -0.03 -34.44 -3.64
CA LEU A 14 -0.69 -33.17 -3.93
C LEU A 14 -1.32 -32.55 -2.67
N THR A 15 -1.82 -33.39 -1.75
CA THR A 15 -2.38 -32.95 -0.47
C THR A 15 -1.28 -32.50 0.50
N THR A 16 -0.15 -33.21 0.56
CA THR A 16 1.01 -32.76 1.33
C THR A 16 1.66 -31.52 0.73
N LEU A 17 1.66 -31.35 -0.60
CA LEU A 17 2.11 -30.11 -1.25
C LEU A 17 1.18 -28.92 -0.93
N HIS A 18 -0.15 -29.12 -0.92
CA HIS A 18 -1.10 -28.09 -0.46
C HIS A 18 -0.95 -27.78 1.03
N LEU A 19 -0.68 -28.78 1.87
CA LEU A 19 -0.41 -28.58 3.31
C LEU A 19 0.95 -27.92 3.57
N LEU A 20 1.96 -28.16 2.72
CA LEU A 20 3.26 -27.46 2.75
C LEU A 20 3.16 -26.03 2.21
N GLN A 21 2.22 -25.75 1.31
CA GLN A 21 1.86 -24.38 0.88
C GLN A 21 1.02 -23.65 1.94
N ALA A 22 0.36 -24.38 2.83
CA ALA A 22 -0.36 -23.86 4.00
C ALA A 22 0.57 -23.58 5.22
N ASN A 23 1.90 -23.67 5.06
CA ASN A 23 2.85 -23.29 6.11
C ASN A 23 2.82 -21.77 6.37
N GLY A 24 1.96 -21.36 7.30
CA GLY A 24 2.29 -20.38 8.35
C GLY A 24 3.01 -19.11 7.92
N GLU A 25 2.44 -18.32 7.01
CA GLU A 25 2.91 -16.95 6.83
C GLU A 25 2.80 -16.20 8.17
N SER A 26 3.93 -15.69 8.68
CA SER A 26 3.93 -15.00 9.97
C SER A 26 2.97 -13.79 9.92
N PRO A 27 2.35 -13.39 11.04
CA PRO A 27 1.47 -12.23 11.07
C PRO A 27 2.13 -10.98 10.47
N ARG A 28 3.44 -10.80 10.71
CA ARG A 28 4.23 -9.72 10.13
C ARG A 28 4.32 -9.78 8.61
N LYS A 29 4.50 -10.96 8.01
CA LYS A 29 4.55 -11.13 6.55
C LYS A 29 3.17 -10.89 5.92
N LYS A 30 2.10 -11.38 6.55
CA LYS A 30 0.71 -11.09 6.14
C LYS A 30 0.43 -9.58 6.15
N LEU A 31 0.82 -8.90 7.22
CA LEU A 31 0.67 -7.45 7.36
C LEU A 31 1.43 -6.70 6.25
N GLN A 32 2.70 -7.02 6.03
CA GLN A 32 3.51 -6.41 4.96
C GLN A 32 2.90 -6.66 3.58
N ARG A 33 2.35 -7.85 3.34
CA ARG A 33 1.66 -8.18 2.09
C ARG A 33 0.42 -7.32 1.91
N SER A 34 -0.40 -7.15 2.95
CA SER A 34 -1.59 -6.29 2.90
C SER A 34 -1.23 -4.84 2.57
N HIS A 35 -0.28 -4.25 3.32
CA HIS A 35 0.21 -2.89 3.06
C HIS A 35 0.73 -2.72 1.63
N ARG A 36 1.45 -3.71 1.10
CA ARG A 36 1.98 -3.67 -0.27
C ARG A 36 0.85 -3.65 -1.30
N ILE A 37 -0.19 -4.45 -1.12
CA ILE A 37 -1.32 -4.50 -2.05
C ILE A 37 -2.03 -3.14 -2.08
N ILE A 38 -2.37 -2.60 -0.90
CA ILE A 38 -3.06 -1.32 -0.80
C ILE A 38 -2.22 -0.19 -1.39
N LEU A 39 -0.92 -0.16 -1.12
CA LEU A 39 -0.02 0.84 -1.70
C LEU A 39 0.07 0.72 -3.22
N MET A 40 0.17 -0.50 -3.77
CA MET A 40 0.18 -0.72 -5.22
C MET A 40 -1.13 -0.27 -5.89
N GLU A 41 -2.26 -0.53 -5.24
CA GLU A 41 -3.58 -0.07 -5.69
C GLU A 41 -3.67 1.46 -5.68
N MET A 42 -3.19 2.12 -4.60
CA MET A 42 -3.14 3.58 -4.53
C MET A 42 -2.27 4.19 -5.63
N GLU A 43 -1.11 3.61 -5.90
CA GLU A 43 -0.17 4.11 -6.92
C GLU A 43 -0.66 3.90 -8.35
N SER A 44 -1.54 2.92 -8.56
CA SER A 44 -2.12 2.61 -9.87
C SER A 44 -3.41 3.38 -10.15
N HIS A 45 -3.90 4.17 -9.19
CA HIS A 45 -5.12 4.95 -9.34
C HIS A 45 -4.89 6.16 -10.26
N ASP A 46 -5.88 6.52 -11.09
CA ASP A 46 -5.76 7.61 -12.07
C ASP A 46 -5.43 8.98 -11.42
N ASP A 47 -5.91 9.19 -10.20
CA ASP A 47 -5.68 10.41 -9.41
C ASP A 47 -4.40 10.37 -8.54
N ALA A 48 -3.56 9.33 -8.66
CA ALA A 48 -2.37 9.18 -7.82
C ALA A 48 -1.23 10.14 -8.17
N TRP A 49 -1.25 10.72 -9.37
CA TRP A 49 -0.15 11.48 -9.97
C TRP A 49 0.50 12.56 -9.08
N PRO A 50 -0.20 13.30 -8.17
CA PRO A 50 0.45 14.28 -7.31
C PRO A 50 1.23 13.66 -6.14
N PHE A 51 1.00 12.39 -5.85
CA PHE A 51 1.43 11.71 -4.62
C PHE A 51 2.49 10.63 -4.87
N LEU A 52 2.83 10.35 -6.13
CA LEU A 52 3.78 9.29 -6.50
C LEU A 52 5.20 9.56 -5.98
N GLU A 53 5.60 10.82 -5.92
CA GLU A 53 6.96 11.25 -5.54
C GLU A 53 6.93 12.44 -4.56
N PRO A 54 8.02 12.66 -3.80
CA PRO A 54 8.11 13.80 -2.88
C PRO A 54 7.97 15.14 -3.60
N VAL A 55 7.16 16.04 -3.06
CA VAL A 55 7.04 17.41 -3.59
C VAL A 55 8.38 18.12 -3.51
N ASN A 56 8.90 18.60 -4.65
CA ASN A 56 10.13 19.37 -4.70
C ASN A 56 9.89 20.80 -4.17
N PRO A 57 10.42 21.16 -3.00
CA PRO A 57 10.12 22.44 -2.36
C PRO A 57 10.86 23.62 -2.99
N ARG A 58 11.78 23.38 -3.93
CA ARG A 58 12.38 24.44 -4.74
C ARG A 58 11.48 24.85 -5.90
N LEU A 59 10.64 23.93 -6.36
CA LEU A 59 9.70 24.16 -7.47
C LEU A 59 8.33 24.61 -6.96
N VAL A 60 7.92 24.10 -5.79
CA VAL A 60 6.64 24.45 -5.16
C VAL A 60 6.87 25.48 -4.05
N LEU A 61 6.70 26.75 -4.40
CA LEU A 61 6.91 27.88 -3.49
C LEU A 61 5.99 27.77 -2.27
N GLY A 62 6.56 28.01 -1.09
CA GLY A 62 5.80 27.99 0.17
C GLY A 62 5.59 26.61 0.78
N TYR A 63 5.84 25.51 0.05
CA TYR A 63 5.54 24.16 0.53
C TYR A 63 6.17 23.84 1.89
N ARG A 64 7.49 24.04 2.06
CA ARG A 64 8.19 23.83 3.36
C ARG A 64 7.72 24.76 4.49
N LYS A 65 7.09 25.90 4.17
CA LYS A 65 6.58 26.82 5.18
C LYS A 65 5.26 26.32 5.75
N ILE A 66 4.47 25.61 4.95
CA ILE A 66 3.13 25.13 5.29
C ILE A 66 3.20 23.67 5.77
N VAL A 67 3.71 22.76 4.92
CA VAL A 67 3.81 21.33 5.19
C VAL A 67 5.06 21.04 6.03
N LYS A 68 4.85 20.47 7.23
CA LYS A 68 5.92 20.20 8.21
C LYS A 68 6.49 18.80 8.13
N ASN A 69 5.63 17.82 7.82
CA ASN A 69 6.00 16.42 7.70
C ASN A 69 5.59 15.93 6.30
N PRO A 70 6.41 16.15 5.26
CA PRO A 70 6.11 15.65 3.92
C PRO A 70 5.99 14.13 3.91
N MET A 71 5.05 13.62 3.13
CA MET A 71 4.86 12.20 2.86
C MET A 71 4.34 12.02 1.44
N ASP A 72 4.69 10.91 0.81
CA ASP A 72 4.35 10.53 -0.57
C ASP A 72 4.45 9.00 -0.70
N PHE A 73 3.93 8.44 -1.79
CA PHE A 73 3.86 6.99 -1.98
C PHE A 73 5.23 6.35 -2.18
N LEU A 74 6.21 7.02 -2.80
CA LEU A 74 7.58 6.52 -2.89
C LEU A 74 8.21 6.40 -1.50
N THR A 75 8.08 7.43 -0.65
CA THR A 75 8.55 7.40 0.74
C THR A 75 7.88 6.28 1.53
N MET A 76 6.55 6.12 1.39
CA MET A 76 5.82 5.01 2.01
C MET A 76 6.32 3.65 1.52
N ARG A 77 6.58 3.50 0.22
CA ARG A 77 7.12 2.27 -0.38
C ARG A 77 8.47 1.92 0.19
N GLU A 78 9.38 2.89 0.27
CA GLU A 78 10.71 2.70 0.85
C GLU A 78 10.65 2.32 2.34
N LYS A 79 9.73 2.93 3.10
CA LYS A 79 9.49 2.57 4.50
C LYS A 79 8.95 1.14 4.62
N LEU A 80 8.02 0.75 3.75
CA LEU A 80 7.47 -0.61 3.70
C LEU A 80 8.53 -1.66 3.37
N LEU A 81 9.35 -1.43 2.34
CA LEU A 81 10.42 -2.35 1.92
C LEU A 81 11.49 -2.56 2.99
N ARG A 82 11.75 -1.55 3.82
CA ARG A 82 12.64 -1.65 4.97
C ARG A 82 11.98 -2.29 6.21
N GLY A 83 10.71 -2.68 6.09
CA GLY A 83 9.94 -3.28 7.19
C GLY A 83 9.63 -2.29 8.32
N GLY A 84 9.56 -0.99 7.99
CA GLY A 84 9.37 0.12 8.93
C GLY A 84 7.93 0.39 9.35
N TYR A 85 6.98 -0.45 8.94
CA TYR A 85 5.62 -0.48 9.47
C TYR A 85 5.44 -1.73 10.33
N CYS A 86 5.30 -1.53 11.64
CA CYS A 86 5.10 -2.58 12.63
C CYS A 86 3.61 -2.86 12.90
N SER A 87 2.73 -1.95 12.51
CA SER A 87 1.27 -2.04 12.70
C SER A 87 0.52 -1.48 11.48
N CYS A 88 -0.78 -1.80 11.38
CA CYS A 88 -1.67 -1.19 10.40
C CYS A 88 -1.77 0.33 10.61
N ASP A 89 -1.83 0.77 11.87
CA ASP A 89 -2.00 2.18 12.24
C ASP A 89 -0.84 3.05 11.74
N GLU A 90 0.40 2.54 11.78
CA GLU A 90 1.56 3.28 11.28
C GLU A 90 1.50 3.49 9.75
N PHE A 91 0.98 2.50 9.00
CA PHE A 91 0.79 2.62 7.56
C PHE A 91 -0.36 3.57 7.22
N ALA A 92 -1.48 3.44 7.93
CA ALA A 92 -2.64 4.31 7.77
C ALA A 92 -2.32 5.77 8.11
N ALA A 93 -1.52 6.01 9.15
CA ALA A 93 -1.11 7.35 9.54
C ALA A 93 -0.29 8.03 8.43
N ASP A 94 0.65 7.33 7.80
CA ASP A 94 1.41 7.91 6.68
C ASP A 94 0.52 8.12 5.44
N ALA A 95 -0.41 7.21 5.13
CA ALA A 95 -1.37 7.39 4.05
C ALA A 95 -2.25 8.64 4.28
N GLN A 96 -2.81 8.77 5.48
CA GLN A 96 -3.61 9.94 5.87
C GLN A 96 -2.78 11.23 5.80
N LEU A 97 -1.53 11.18 6.23
CA LEU A 97 -0.63 12.33 6.18
C LEU A 97 -0.39 12.84 4.75
N VAL A 98 -0.33 11.95 3.74
CA VAL A 98 -0.30 12.38 2.32
C VAL A 98 -1.49 13.27 1.99
N PHE A 99 -2.70 12.82 2.35
CA PHE A 99 -3.94 13.53 2.03
C PHE A 99 -4.16 14.78 2.88
N ASP A 100 -3.76 14.76 4.15
CA ASP A 100 -3.83 15.91 5.05
C ASP A 100 -2.88 17.01 4.59
N ASN A 101 -1.66 16.65 4.17
CA ASN A 101 -0.72 17.60 3.58
C ASN A 101 -1.25 18.19 2.26
N CYS A 102 -1.92 17.36 1.46
CA CYS A 102 -2.56 17.81 0.22
C CYS A 102 -3.63 18.87 0.50
N GLN A 103 -4.55 18.59 1.42
CA GLN A 103 -5.64 19.50 1.80
C GLN A 103 -5.13 20.76 2.49
N LEU A 104 -4.05 20.66 3.28
CA LEU A 104 -3.45 21.81 3.94
C LEU A 104 -2.82 22.80 2.95
N PHE A 105 -2.27 22.29 1.84
CA PHE A 105 -1.52 23.11 0.88
C PHE A 105 -2.34 23.56 -0.33
N ASN A 106 -3.31 22.75 -0.78
CA ASN A 106 -4.05 22.97 -2.01
C ASN A 106 -5.50 23.33 -1.74
N GLU A 107 -6.06 24.23 -2.57
CA GLU A 107 -7.49 24.52 -2.58
C GLU A 107 -8.29 23.28 -2.97
N ASP A 108 -9.43 23.05 -2.30
CA ASP A 108 -10.28 21.87 -2.52
C ASP A 108 -10.75 21.72 -3.98
N THR A 109 -10.95 22.84 -4.67
CA THR A 109 -11.42 22.90 -6.07
C THR A 109 -10.30 22.81 -7.11
N SER A 110 -9.03 22.82 -6.67
CA SER A 110 -7.89 22.62 -7.57
C SER A 110 -7.81 21.16 -8.04
N ALA A 111 -7.14 20.91 -9.18
CA ALA A 111 -6.96 19.55 -9.68
C ALA A 111 -6.27 18.63 -8.65
N VAL A 112 -5.28 19.14 -7.91
CA VAL A 112 -4.57 18.40 -6.86
C VAL A 112 -5.46 18.18 -5.63
N GLY A 113 -6.24 19.20 -5.23
CA GLY A 113 -7.19 19.08 -4.12
C GLY A 113 -8.26 18.02 -4.40
N MET A 114 -8.87 18.04 -5.58
CA MET A 114 -9.84 17.02 -6.00
C MET A 114 -9.21 15.62 -6.06
N ALA A 115 -7.99 15.49 -6.58
CA ALA A 115 -7.25 14.22 -6.56
C ALA A 115 -7.00 13.73 -5.12
N GLY A 116 -6.67 14.63 -4.19
CA GLY A 116 -6.50 14.30 -2.77
C GLY A 116 -7.79 13.78 -2.13
N HIS A 117 -8.93 14.41 -2.42
CA HIS A 117 -10.25 13.94 -1.95
C HIS A 117 -10.63 12.59 -2.54
N SER A 118 -10.34 12.37 -3.83
CA SER A 118 -10.57 11.11 -4.54
C SER A 118 -9.74 9.98 -3.93
N MET A 119 -8.42 10.20 -3.78
CA MET A 119 -7.49 9.22 -3.23
C MET A 119 -7.76 8.89 -1.75
N ARG A 120 -8.18 9.87 -0.93
CA ARG A 120 -8.58 9.61 0.45
C ARG A 120 -9.77 8.65 0.51
N LYS A 121 -10.82 8.93 -0.26
CA LYS A 121 -12.01 8.06 -0.32
C LYS A 121 -11.67 6.66 -0.83
N PHE A 122 -10.81 6.58 -1.85
CA PHE A 122 -10.31 5.31 -2.34
C PHE A 122 -9.60 4.52 -1.24
N PHE A 123 -8.65 5.14 -0.56
CA PHE A 123 -7.92 4.52 0.55
C PHE A 123 -8.86 4.05 1.67
N GLU A 124 -9.79 4.90 2.13
CA GLU A 124 -10.75 4.56 3.18
C GLU A 124 -11.63 3.36 2.80
N SER A 125 -12.12 3.33 1.57
CA SER A 125 -12.88 2.18 1.03
C SER A 125 -12.04 0.90 1.06
N ARG A 126 -10.81 0.96 0.52
CA ARG A 126 -9.91 -0.20 0.48
C ARG A 126 -9.43 -0.65 1.85
N TRP A 127 -9.32 0.27 2.80
CA TRP A 127 -8.87 0.02 4.17
C TRP A 127 -9.96 -0.63 5.04
N LEU A 128 -11.23 -0.32 4.80
CA LEU A 128 -12.36 -0.93 5.52
C LEU A 128 -12.75 -2.32 4.98
N ASP A 129 -12.44 -2.61 3.72
CA ASP A 129 -12.75 -3.88 3.05
C ASP A 129 -11.75 -5.02 3.36
N GLY A 130 -10.61 -4.73 3.99
CA GLY A 130 -9.50 -5.67 4.24
C GLY A 130 -9.35 -6.10 5.69
#